data_AF-A0A5Q2N1B8-F1
#
_entry.id   AF-A0A5Q2N1B8-F1
#
_cell.length_a   1.000
_cell.length_b   1.000
_cell.length_c   1.000
_cell.angle_alpha   90.00
_cell.angle_beta   90.00
_cell.angle_gamma   90.00
#
_symmetry.space_group_name_H-M   'P 1'
#
loop_
_entity.id
_entity.type
_entity.pdbx_description
1 polymer ?
#
loop_
_entity_poly.entity_id
_entity_poly.type
_entity_poly.pdbx_seq_one_letter_code
_entity_poly.pdbx_strand_id
1 'polypeptide(L)' 'MIKKAVTSKEQGQLKEAPDSLLYQHLEKMLASLRYGTITLVVQDGQVIQLEKNEKIRLK' A
#
# COMPACT_ATOMS: atom_id res chain seq x y z
N MET A 1 26.16 -11.39 37.23
CA MET A 1 27.48 -10.93 36.76
C MET A 1 27.83 -11.75 35.53
N ILE A 2 28.13 -11.27 34.32
CA ILE A 2 28.28 -9.93 33.72
C ILE A 2 28.05 -10.15 32.20
N LYS A 3 27.11 -9.39 31.60
CA LYS A 3 27.07 -8.68 30.27
C LYS A 3 27.70 -9.36 29.02
N LYS A 4 27.24 -9.19 27.76
CA LYS A 4 26.70 -8.04 27.01
C LYS A 4 26.30 -8.60 25.61
N ALA A 5 25.06 -8.43 25.15
CA ALA A 5 24.62 -7.47 24.12
C ALA A 5 25.44 -7.45 22.80
N VAL A 6 24.84 -7.93 21.70
CA VAL A 6 25.03 -7.42 20.34
C VAL A 6 23.71 -7.60 19.53
N THR A 7 23.13 -6.47 19.12
CA THR A 7 22.32 -6.24 17.89
C THR A 7 20.95 -6.92 17.81
N SER A 8 19.78 -6.26 17.92
CA SER A 8 19.31 -4.92 17.46
C SER A 8 19.47 -4.68 15.95
N LYS A 9 18.46 -5.06 15.15
CA LYS A 9 18.10 -4.59 13.76
C LYS A 9 17.91 -5.65 12.65
N GLU A 10 17.57 -6.91 12.94
CA GLU A 10 17.21 -7.87 11.88
C GLU A 10 15.84 -8.53 12.08
N GLN A 11 14.85 -7.77 12.55
CA GLN A 11 13.46 -8.21 12.43
C GLN A 11 12.98 -7.96 11.00
N GLY A 12 13.22 -8.97 10.16
CA GLY A 12 12.30 -9.46 9.13
C GLY A 12 11.67 -8.43 8.20
N GLN A 13 12.39 -8.02 7.16
CA GLN A 13 11.73 -7.74 5.88
C GLN A 13 11.37 -9.09 5.24
N LEU A 14 10.28 -9.70 5.70
CA LEU A 14 9.53 -10.57 4.82
C LEU A 14 9.06 -9.67 3.68
N LYS A 15 9.72 -9.78 2.52
CA LYS A 15 9.28 -9.12 1.29
C LYS A 15 7.84 -9.56 1.07
N GLU A 16 6.89 -8.69 1.41
CA GLU A 16 5.48 -8.98 1.16
C GLU A 16 5.33 -9.26 -0.33
N ALA A 17 4.59 -10.31 -0.67
CA ALA A 17 4.31 -10.62 -2.06
C ALA A 17 3.73 -9.36 -2.73
N PRO A 18 4.09 -9.05 -3.98
CA PRO A 18 3.66 -7.83 -4.68
C PRO A 18 2.15 -7.61 -4.58
N ASP A 19 1.38 -8.70 -4.63
CA ASP A 19 -0.08 -8.70 -4.55
C ASP A 19 -0.57 -8.19 -3.19
N SER A 20 0.06 -8.58 -2.08
CA SER A 20 -0.33 -8.14 -0.73
C SER A 20 -0.21 -6.62 -0.56
N LEU A 21 0.84 -6.03 -1.13
CA LEU A 21 1.05 -4.58 -1.10
C LEU A 21 -0.02 -3.84 -1.93
N LEU A 22 -0.37 -4.39 -3.09
CA LEU A 22 -1.44 -3.84 -3.93
C LEU A 22 -2.78 -3.84 -3.19
N TYR A 23 -3.17 -4.95 -2.55
CA TYR A 23 -4.42 -5.05 -1.79
C TYR A 23 -4.47 -4.02 -0.66
N GLN A 24 -3.39 -3.90 0.13
CA GLN A 24 -3.32 -2.91 1.21
C GLN A 24 -3.41 -1.48 0.68
N HIS A 25 -2.81 -1.19 -0.47
CA HIS A 25 -2.84 0.16 -1.05
C HIS A 25 -4.24 0.49 -1.57
N LEU A 26 -4.87 -0.43 -2.29
CA LEU A 26 -6.24 -0.28 -2.79
C LEU A 26 -7.24 -0.10 -1.64
N GLU A 27 -7.10 -0.89 -0.56
CA GLU A 27 -7.94 -0.77 0.64
C GLU A 27 -7.83 0.62 1.27
N LYS A 28 -6.61 1.16 1.41
CA LYS A 28 -6.38 2.53 1.92
C LYS A 28 -7.00 3.60 1.01
N MET A 29 -6.90 3.42 -0.30
CA MET A 29 -7.49 4.35 -1.27
C MET A 29 -9.02 4.36 -1.19
N LEU A 30 -9.64 3.18 -1.09
CA LEU A 30 -11.08 3.02 -0.93
C LEU A 30 -11.57 3.62 0.38
N ALA A 31 -10.89 3.33 1.50
CA ALA A 31 -11.26 3.84 2.82
C ALA A 31 -11.22 5.37 2.91
N SER A 32 -10.33 6.02 2.14
CA SER A 32 -10.18 7.47 2.12
C SER A 32 -11.00 8.17 1.04
N LEU A 33 -11.64 7.44 0.11
CA LEU A 33 -12.37 8.03 -1.01
C LEU A 33 -13.75 8.51 -0.55
N ARG A 34 -13.95 9.83 -0.51
CA ARG A 34 -15.25 10.41 -0.12
C ARG A 34 -16.19 10.56 -1.31
N TYR A 35 -15.68 11.15 -2.40
CA TYR A 35 -16.42 11.35 -3.65
C TYR A 35 -15.42 11.30 -4.80
N GLY A 36 -15.57 10.34 -5.71
CA GLY A 36 -14.63 10.20 -6.81
C GLY A 36 -14.58 8.81 -7.40
N THR A 37 -13.48 8.52 -8.10
CA THR A 37 -13.22 7.24 -8.74
C THR A 37 -11.80 6.77 -8.44
N ILE A 38 -11.62 5.46 -8.40
CA ILE A 38 -10.31 4.83 -8.45
C ILE A 38 -10.26 4.06 -9.77
N THR A 39 -9.22 4.29 -10.56
CA THR A 39 -8.99 3.62 -11.85
C THR A 39 -7.81 2.66 -11.70
N LEU A 40 -8.04 1.39 -12.03
CA LEU A 40 -7.04 0.34 -12.07
C LEU A 40 -6.80 -0.04 -13.54
N VAL A 41 -5.54 -0.07 -13.98
CA VAL A 41 -5.18 -0.54 -15.32
C VAL A 41 -4.42 -1.85 -15.20
N VAL A 42 -4.94 -2.87 -15.86
CA VAL A 42 -4.35 -4.21 -15.92
C VAL A 42 -3.93 -4.50 -17.35
N GLN A 43 -2.68 -4.91 -17.54
CA GLN A 43 -2.13 -5.35 -18.82
C GLN A 43 -1.34 -6.65 -18.59
N ASP A 44 -1.50 -7.62 -19.48
CA ASP A 44 -0.82 -8.92 -19.40
C ASP A 44 -0.97 -9.62 -18.03
N GLY A 45 -2.15 -9.49 -17.41
CA GLY A 45 -2.44 -10.07 -16.10
C GLY A 45 -1.79 -9.36 -14.91
N GLN A 46 -1.13 -8.22 -15.13
CA GLN A 46 -0.47 -7.43 -14.08
C GLN A 46 -1.10 -6.04 -13.97
N VAL A 47 -1.22 -5.55 -12.73
CA VAL A 47 -1.60 -4.16 -12.48
C VAL A 47 -0.40 -3.26 -12.80
N ILE A 48 -0.59 -2.35 -13.75
CA ILE A 48 0.46 -1.42 -14.16
C ILE A 48 0.21 0.01 -13.66
N GLN A 49 -1.03 0.34 -13.31
CA GLN A 49 -1.41 1.69 -12.89
C GLN A 49 -2.59 1.65 -11.94
N LEU A 50 -2.54 2.58 -10.97
CA LEU A 50 -3.57 2.80 -9.98
C LEU A 50 -3.69 4.31 -9.74
N GLU A 51 -4.85 4.89 -10.04
CA GLU A 51 -5.12 6.32 -9.91
C GLU A 51 -6.34 6.58 -9.04
N LYS A 52 -6.29 7.65 -8.23
CA LYS A 52 -7.44 8.15 -7.46
C LYS A 52 -7.80 9.55 -7.94
N ASN A 53 -9.05 9.72 -8.35
CA ASN A 53 -9.61 11.00 -8.74
C ASN A 53 -10.70 11.40 -7.74
N GLU A 54 -10.53 12.52 -7.04
CA GLU A 54 -11.53 13.05 -6.10
C GLU A 54 -12.22 14.30 -6.60
N LYS A 55 -13.53 14.37 -6.38
CA LYS A 55 -14.33 15.56 -6.66
C LYS A 55 -14.49 16.40 -5.40
N ILE A 56 -13.70 17.46 -5.31
CA ILE A 56 -13.81 18.46 -4.24
C ILE A 56 -14.90 19.47 -4.64
N ARG A 57 -15.89 19.65 -3.76
CA ARG A 57 -16.86 20.75 -3.87
C ARG A 57 -16.57 21.75 -2.77
N LEU A 58 -16.26 22.98 -3.16
CA LEU A 58 -16.18 24.12 -2.25
C LEU A 58 -17.59 24.70 -2.14
N LYS A 59 -18.04 24.98 -0.92
CA LYS A 59 -19.28 25.71 -0.66
C LYS A 59 -18.98 27.20 -0.57
#